data_AF-A0A7D9E6V9-F1
#
_entry.id   AF-A0A7D9E6V9-F1
#
_cell.length_a   1.000
_cell.length_b   1.000
_cell.length_c   1.000
_cell.angle_alpha   90.00
_cell.angle_beta   90.00
_cell.angle_gamma   90.00
#
_symmetry.space_group_name_H-M   'P 1'
#
loop_
_entity.id
_entity.type
_entity.pdbx_description
1 polymer ?
#
loop_
_entity_poly.entity_id
_entity_poly.type
_entity_poly.pdbx_seq_one_letter_code
_entity_poly.pdbx_strand_id
1 'polypeptide(L)'
;MAAEEIDVNVIATILSITSDYQKKIRMRRVNFMKHYMNQRNKKKHRTFYFWCIGALGNRLSSERRFWVQASKGTGLFWEETVVMWNDDSLWLENFRMSKGTFDFLCKKINAYLLREDTTFRKAIPVEKRAAICFWHLATNEDLRSLAWRFGVGKSTACEIINEVCQAVVEILLPQVIKWPSDEKLLNVVDGFLTTWGFPQCAGAIDGTHIPIVAPSESSPDYYNRKGFYSIVLQAVVDHQYRFTDIYIKWPGRVHDARVLSNSGVFGKAEAGLLFPDLTKQICECNVPVMLVGDPAYPLLPWLMKRHPNDGNLSPAQKKFNYRLSRARQVVECALAV
;
A
#
# COMPACT_ATOMS: atom_id res chain seq x y z
N MET A 1 -43.96 -33.75 20.19
CA MET A 1 -42.81 -34.51 19.66
C MET A 1 -43.02 -34.72 18.18
N ALA A 2 -42.40 -33.89 17.34
CA ALA A 2 -42.29 -34.12 15.91
C ALA A 2 -40.84 -33.80 15.55
N ALA A 3 -40.04 -34.84 15.37
CA ALA A 3 -38.70 -34.73 14.84
C ALA A 3 -38.84 -34.81 13.31
N GLU A 4 -38.51 -33.71 12.62
CA GLU A 4 -38.45 -33.68 11.16
C GLU A 4 -37.26 -34.55 10.71
N GLU A 5 -37.56 -35.64 10.01
CA GLU A 5 -36.56 -36.43 9.28
C GLU A 5 -35.99 -35.58 8.13
N ILE A 6 -34.73 -35.18 8.28
CA ILE A 6 -33.98 -34.50 7.22
C ILE A 6 -33.72 -35.52 6.11
N ASP A 7 -34.30 -35.27 4.94
CA ASP A 7 -34.19 -36.11 3.74
C ASP A 7 -32.71 -36.31 3.35
N VAL A 8 -32.30 -37.59 3.34
CA VAL A 8 -30.94 -38.05 3.04
C VAL A 8 -30.45 -37.54 1.66
N ASN A 9 -31.37 -37.28 0.73
CA ASN A 9 -31.05 -36.72 -0.59
C ASN A 9 -30.56 -35.26 -0.53
N VAL A 10 -31.04 -34.48 0.44
CA VAL A 10 -30.63 -33.09 0.64
C VAL A 10 -29.20 -33.04 1.19
N ILE A 11 -28.86 -33.92 2.14
CA ILE A 11 -27.50 -34.03 2.70
C ILE A 11 -26.51 -34.50 1.61
N ALA A 12 -26.89 -35.49 0.80
CA ALA A 12 -26.05 -35.98 -0.30
C ALA A 12 -25.78 -34.88 -1.36
N THR A 13 -26.77 -34.02 -1.62
CA THR A 13 -26.65 -32.90 -2.56
C THR A 13 -25.74 -31.80 -2.01
N ILE A 14 -25.84 -31.47 -0.72
CA ILE A 14 -24.96 -30.49 -0.07
C ILE A 14 -23.51 -31.00 -0.01
N LEU A 15 -23.31 -32.30 0.28
CA LEU A 15 -21.99 -32.92 0.28
C LEU A 15 -21.37 -33.01 -1.12
N SER A 16 -22.17 -33.23 -2.18
CA SER A 16 -21.66 -33.22 -3.55
C SER A 16 -21.27 -31.80 -4.01
N ILE A 17 -22.07 -30.78 -3.68
CA ILE A 17 -21.78 -29.37 -4.00
C ILE A 17 -20.54 -28.88 -3.25
N THR A 18 -20.41 -29.21 -1.96
CA THR A 18 -19.23 -28.84 -1.16
C THR A 18 -17.97 -29.57 -1.64
N SER A 19 -18.08 -30.84 -2.03
CA SER A 19 -17.00 -31.61 -2.65
C SER A 19 -16.56 -31.01 -3.98
N ASP A 20 -17.50 -30.63 -4.86
CA ASP A 20 -17.20 -30.01 -6.16
C ASP A 20 -16.63 -28.59 -6.01
N TYR A 21 -17.08 -27.85 -4.99
CA TYR A 21 -16.54 -26.54 -4.64
C TYR A 21 -15.09 -26.66 -4.12
N GLN A 22 -14.82 -27.62 -3.23
CA GLN A 22 -13.47 -27.94 -2.75
C GLN A 22 -12.56 -28.41 -3.90
N LYS A 23 -13.08 -29.21 -4.85
CA LYS A 23 -12.36 -29.65 -6.05
C LYS A 23 -12.02 -28.47 -6.97
N LYS A 24 -12.95 -27.53 -7.17
CA LYS A 24 -12.72 -26.28 -7.92
C LYS A 24 -11.69 -25.37 -7.23
N ILE A 25 -11.71 -25.25 -5.90
CA ILE A 25 -10.68 -24.51 -5.14
C ILE A 25 -9.32 -25.17 -5.28
N ARG A 26 -9.23 -26.50 -5.16
CA ARG A 26 -7.98 -27.26 -5.32
C ARG A 26 -7.43 -27.12 -6.73
N MET A 27 -8.27 -27.24 -7.76
CA MET A 27 -7.89 -27.01 -9.17
C MET A 27 -7.41 -25.57 -9.42
N ARG A 28 -8.06 -24.56 -8.81
CA ARG A 28 -7.62 -23.16 -8.90
C ARG A 28 -6.29 -22.92 -8.19
N ARG A 29 -6.04 -23.55 -7.04
CA ARG A 29 -4.74 -23.52 -6.34
C ARG A 29 -3.64 -24.22 -7.15
N VAL A 30 -3.93 -25.35 -7.80
CA VAL A 30 -2.99 -26.05 -8.69
C VAL A 30 -2.71 -25.23 -9.95
N ASN A 31 -3.72 -24.59 -10.54
CA ASN A 31 -3.53 -23.69 -11.69
C ASN A 31 -2.78 -22.41 -11.29
N PHE A 32 -3.01 -21.87 -10.10
CA PHE A 32 -2.24 -20.77 -9.53
C PHE A 32 -0.79 -21.18 -9.27
N MET A 33 -0.54 -22.37 -8.70
CA MET A 33 0.81 -22.91 -8.51
C MET A 33 1.50 -23.19 -9.84
N LYS A 34 0.80 -23.73 -10.85
CA LYS A 34 1.33 -23.88 -12.22
C LYS A 34 1.64 -22.52 -12.84
N HIS A 35 0.78 -21.52 -12.69
CA HIS A 35 1.02 -20.16 -13.16
C HIS A 35 2.21 -19.51 -12.44
N TYR A 36 2.30 -19.65 -11.11
CA TYR A 36 3.40 -19.17 -10.28
C TYR A 36 4.71 -19.86 -10.62
N MET A 37 4.72 -21.19 -10.81
CA MET A 37 5.88 -21.94 -11.28
C MET A 37 6.26 -21.55 -12.72
N ASN A 38 5.29 -21.30 -13.61
CA ASN A 38 5.57 -20.76 -14.95
C ASN A 38 6.12 -19.34 -14.90
N GLN A 39 5.65 -18.47 -14.00
CA GLN A 39 6.20 -17.14 -13.78
C GLN A 39 7.62 -17.21 -13.20
N ARG A 40 7.87 -18.14 -12.26
CA ARG A 40 9.21 -18.40 -11.70
C ARG A 40 10.16 -19.01 -12.74
N ASN A 41 9.69 -19.91 -13.59
CA ASN A 41 10.46 -20.46 -14.71
C ASN A 41 10.65 -19.43 -15.82
N LYS A 42 9.69 -18.55 -16.11
CA LYS A 42 9.90 -17.37 -16.97
C LYS A 42 10.88 -16.39 -16.36
N LYS A 43 10.92 -16.21 -15.03
CA LYS A 43 11.93 -15.42 -14.33
C LYS A 43 13.31 -16.07 -14.44
N LYS A 44 13.42 -17.39 -14.26
CA LYS A 44 14.65 -18.19 -14.47
C LYS A 44 15.10 -18.20 -15.93
N HIS A 45 14.18 -18.30 -16.88
CA HIS A 45 14.45 -18.20 -18.31
C HIS A 45 14.78 -16.77 -18.72
N ARG A 46 14.22 -15.73 -18.07
CA ARG A 46 14.63 -14.33 -18.24
C ARG A 46 16.00 -14.09 -17.64
N THR A 47 16.34 -14.59 -16.45
CA THR A 47 17.71 -14.52 -15.92
C THR A 47 18.68 -15.34 -16.76
N PHE A 48 18.26 -16.49 -17.30
CA PHE A 48 19.04 -17.26 -18.27
C PHE A 48 19.17 -16.55 -19.62
N TYR A 49 18.13 -15.88 -20.11
CA TYR A 49 18.19 -15.03 -21.32
C TYR A 49 19.03 -13.79 -21.08
N PHE A 50 18.98 -13.16 -19.91
CA PHE A 50 19.86 -12.05 -19.51
C PHE A 50 21.30 -12.52 -19.33
N TRP A 51 21.51 -13.74 -18.84
CA TRP A 51 22.82 -14.38 -18.75
C TRP A 51 23.33 -14.77 -20.14
N CYS A 52 22.48 -15.26 -21.05
CA CYS A 52 22.82 -15.53 -22.46
C CYS A 52 23.01 -14.24 -23.26
N ILE A 53 22.26 -13.16 -22.99
CA ILE A 53 22.49 -11.81 -23.55
C ILE A 53 23.77 -11.22 -22.95
N GLY A 54 24.10 -11.52 -21.69
CA GLY A 54 25.39 -11.17 -21.08
C GLY A 54 26.56 -11.99 -21.64
N ALA A 55 26.34 -13.26 -21.98
CA ALA A 55 27.35 -14.19 -22.51
C ALA A 55 27.53 -14.07 -24.04
N LEU A 56 26.47 -13.70 -24.78
CA LEU A 56 26.49 -13.38 -26.22
C LEU A 56 26.73 -11.88 -26.48
N GLY A 57 26.59 -11.04 -25.45
CA GLY A 57 26.77 -9.58 -25.49
C GLY A 57 28.23 -9.12 -25.55
N ASN A 58 29.18 -10.02 -25.80
CA ASN A 58 30.58 -9.68 -26.01
C ASN A 58 30.88 -9.04 -27.38
N ARG A 59 29.88 -8.58 -28.16
CA ARG A 59 30.12 -7.94 -29.47
C ARG A 59 29.23 -6.77 -29.89
N LEU A 60 28.57 -6.08 -28.96
CA LEU A 60 28.06 -4.72 -29.20
C LEU A 60 28.18 -3.88 -27.92
N SER A 61 29.38 -3.76 -27.37
CA SER A 61 29.66 -2.63 -26.49
C SER A 61 29.60 -1.38 -27.36
N SER A 62 28.49 -0.64 -27.29
CA SER A 62 28.54 0.79 -27.58
C SER A 62 29.69 1.34 -26.73
N GLU A 63 30.80 1.72 -27.37
CA GLU A 63 31.88 2.39 -26.67
C GLU A 63 31.26 3.58 -25.95
N ARG A 64 31.32 3.55 -24.61
CA ARG A 64 30.83 4.67 -23.82
C ARG A 64 31.63 5.89 -24.27
N ARG A 65 30.97 6.85 -24.94
CA ARG A 65 31.59 8.09 -25.42
C ARG A 65 32.30 8.87 -24.30
N PHE A 66 31.88 8.64 -23.05
CA PHE A 66 32.54 9.06 -21.82
C PHE A 66 32.16 8.09 -20.68
N TRP A 67 33.09 7.84 -19.75
CA TRP A 67 32.83 7.03 -18.55
C TRP A 67 31.98 7.76 -17.51
N VAL A 68 32.20 9.07 -17.37
CA VAL A 68 31.42 10.01 -16.56
C VAL A 68 31.41 11.34 -17.31
N GLN A 69 30.23 11.88 -17.60
CA GLN A 69 30.12 13.28 -18.03
C GLN A 69 30.10 14.12 -16.75
N ALA A 70 31.01 15.11 -16.64
CA ALA A 70 30.98 16.06 -15.53
C ALA A 70 29.57 16.65 -15.42
N SER A 71 28.96 16.50 -14.24
CA SER A 71 27.64 17.09 -14.00
C SER A 71 27.75 18.59 -14.23
N LYS A 72 26.93 19.11 -15.12
CA LYS A 72 26.85 20.55 -15.36
C LYS A 72 26.00 21.26 -14.29
N GLY A 73 25.32 20.51 -13.42
CA GLY A 73 24.59 21.04 -12.27
C GLY A 73 25.54 21.40 -11.13
N THR A 74 25.17 22.40 -10.33
CA THR A 74 26.07 22.99 -9.32
C THR A 74 26.52 21.96 -8.29
N GLY A 75 25.71 20.94 -7.96
CA GLY A 75 25.96 20.06 -6.81
C GLY A 75 25.77 20.80 -5.48
N LEU A 76 26.16 22.07 -5.43
CA LEU A 76 26.00 23.04 -4.35
C LEU A 76 24.60 23.12 -3.75
N PHE A 77 23.54 22.66 -4.44
CA PHE A 77 22.21 22.62 -3.83
C PHE A 77 22.21 21.79 -2.54
N TRP A 78 22.62 20.52 -2.60
CA TRP A 78 22.60 19.68 -1.40
C TRP A 78 23.76 20.04 -0.46
N GLU A 79 24.95 20.22 -1.02
CA GLU A 79 26.17 20.44 -0.25
C GLU A 79 26.29 21.83 0.40
N GLU A 80 25.68 22.87 -0.19
CA GLU A 80 25.79 24.25 0.33
C GLU A 80 24.43 24.87 0.64
N THR A 81 23.41 24.68 -0.21
CA THR A 81 22.12 25.37 0.00
C THR A 81 21.33 24.73 1.12
N VAL A 82 21.10 23.41 1.07
CA VAL A 82 20.30 22.68 2.07
C VAL A 82 21.01 22.65 3.43
N VAL A 83 22.34 22.60 3.46
CA VAL A 83 23.12 22.66 4.70
C VAL A 83 22.87 23.96 5.47
N MET A 84 22.63 25.06 4.76
CA MET A 84 22.37 26.38 5.35
C MET A 84 20.92 26.57 5.82
N TRP A 85 20.05 25.57 5.64
CA TRP A 85 18.67 25.63 6.14
C TRP A 85 18.65 25.42 7.65
N ASN A 86 18.36 26.50 8.37
CA ASN A 86 18.27 26.53 9.82
C ASN A 86 16.83 26.42 10.35
N ASP A 87 15.83 26.46 9.48
CA ASP A 87 14.40 26.37 9.83
C ASP A 87 13.75 25.15 9.19
N ASP A 88 12.92 24.44 9.97
CA ASP A 88 12.12 23.30 9.52
C ASP A 88 11.04 23.71 8.50
N SER A 89 10.66 24.99 8.40
CA SER A 89 9.69 25.46 7.39
C SER A 89 10.12 25.10 5.97
N LEU A 90 11.41 25.31 5.63
CA LEU A 90 11.95 24.96 4.31
C LEU A 90 11.97 23.45 4.08
N TRP A 91 12.23 22.67 5.14
CA TRP A 91 12.19 21.21 5.08
C TRP A 91 10.77 20.68 4.87
N LEU A 92 9.78 21.25 5.57
CA LEU A 92 8.37 20.89 5.40
C LEU A 92 7.84 21.27 4.01
N GLU A 93 8.25 22.43 3.49
CA GLU A 93 7.86 22.87 2.14
C GLU A 93 8.42 21.94 1.06
N ASN A 94 9.71 21.60 1.15
CA ASN A 94 10.43 20.93 0.06
C ASN A 94 10.51 19.39 0.22
N PHE A 95 10.69 18.89 1.43
CA PHE A 95 10.79 17.45 1.73
C PHE A 95 9.52 16.87 2.36
N ARG A 96 8.52 17.70 2.71
CA ARG A 96 7.28 17.28 3.41
C ARG A 96 7.54 16.62 4.77
N MET A 97 8.69 16.91 5.38
CA MET A 97 9.09 16.42 6.70
C MET A 97 10.08 17.39 7.34
N SER A 98 10.19 17.37 8.68
CA SER A 98 11.24 18.12 9.38
C SER A 98 12.62 17.51 9.15
N LYS A 99 13.68 18.30 9.37
CA LYS A 99 15.07 17.82 9.30
C LYS A 99 15.31 16.66 10.27
N GLY A 100 14.79 16.76 11.49
CA GLY A 100 14.90 15.69 12.49
C GLY A 100 14.27 14.36 12.04
N THR A 101 13.12 14.43 11.35
CA THR A 101 12.50 13.24 10.75
C THR A 101 13.36 12.68 9.63
N PHE A 102 13.89 13.53 8.76
CA PHE A 102 14.80 13.12 7.69
C PHE A 102 16.05 12.40 8.24
N ASP A 103 16.69 12.97 9.25
CA ASP A 103 17.88 12.39 9.89
C ASP A 103 17.56 11.04 10.56
N PHE A 104 16.39 10.95 11.20
CA PHE A 104 15.90 9.70 11.77
C PHE A 104 15.72 8.61 10.70
N LEU A 105 15.11 8.95 9.55
CA LEU A 105 14.93 8.02 8.43
C LEU A 105 16.28 7.58 7.87
N CYS A 106 17.22 8.51 7.64
CA CYS A 106 18.56 8.22 7.15
C CYS A 106 19.29 7.22 8.05
N LYS A 107 19.25 7.43 9.37
CA LYS A 107 19.85 6.51 10.35
C LYS A 107 19.30 5.09 10.25
N LYS A 108 17.99 4.94 9.99
CA LYS A 108 17.33 3.63 9.89
C LYS A 108 17.68 2.87 8.62
N ILE A 109 17.87 3.57 7.50
CA ILE A 109 18.18 2.96 6.19
C ILE A 109 19.70 2.90 5.89
N ASN A 110 20.53 3.49 6.77
CA ASN A 110 21.97 3.63 6.58
C ASN A 110 22.67 2.31 6.22
N ALA A 111 22.44 1.24 6.98
CA ALA A 111 23.09 -0.04 6.76
C ALA A 111 22.80 -0.66 5.38
N TYR A 112 21.64 -0.34 4.78
CA TYR A 112 21.24 -0.87 3.49
C TYR A 112 21.79 -0.04 2.31
N LEU A 113 21.98 1.26 2.52
CA LEU A 113 22.37 2.20 1.46
C LEU A 113 23.84 2.59 1.48
N LEU A 114 24.58 2.19 2.51
CA LEU A 114 26.00 2.48 2.64
C LEU A 114 26.77 1.88 1.45
N ARG A 115 27.62 2.70 0.84
CA ARG A 115 28.51 2.32 -0.26
C ARG A 115 29.94 2.69 0.09
N GLU A 116 30.88 1.97 -0.48
CA GLU A 116 32.30 2.20 -0.28
C GLU A 116 32.88 3.08 -1.39
N ASP A 117 33.86 3.90 -1.01
CA ASP A 117 34.68 4.64 -1.96
C ASP A 117 35.49 3.67 -2.81
N THR A 118 35.62 3.98 -4.09
CA THR A 118 36.51 3.24 -4.99
C THR A 118 37.66 4.13 -5.43
N THR A 119 38.71 3.52 -5.99
CA THR A 119 39.86 4.25 -6.56
C THR A 119 39.43 5.26 -7.64
N PHE A 120 38.27 5.07 -8.26
CA PHE A 120 37.78 5.89 -9.37
C PHE A 120 36.76 6.95 -8.95
N ARG A 121 36.05 6.76 -7.83
CA ARG A 121 35.03 7.71 -7.37
C ARG A 121 34.73 7.57 -5.87
N LYS A 122 34.39 8.70 -5.26
CA LYS A 122 33.75 8.71 -3.94
C LYS A 122 32.32 8.20 -4.03
N ALA A 123 31.89 7.45 -3.02
CA ALA A 123 30.52 7.06 -2.84
C ALA A 123 29.64 8.29 -2.57
N ILE A 124 28.40 8.25 -3.07
CA ILE A 124 27.40 9.27 -2.71
C ILE A 124 26.93 8.94 -1.29
N PRO A 125 27.05 9.87 -0.32
CA PRO A 125 26.64 9.64 1.06
C PRO A 125 25.17 9.26 1.18
N VAL A 126 24.82 8.48 2.21
CA VAL A 126 23.45 7.98 2.42
C VAL A 126 22.44 9.12 2.51
N GLU A 127 22.79 10.21 3.18
CA GLU A 127 21.94 11.38 3.36
C GLU A 127 21.63 12.00 2.00
N LYS A 128 22.63 12.16 1.13
CA LYS A 128 22.43 12.67 -0.24
C LYS A 128 21.57 11.72 -1.07
N ARG A 129 21.76 10.40 -0.94
CA ARG A 129 20.93 9.38 -1.62
C ARG A 129 19.47 9.48 -1.17
N ALA A 130 19.24 9.54 0.14
CA ALA A 130 17.92 9.68 0.73
C ALA A 130 17.25 11.00 0.30
N ALA A 131 18.00 12.10 0.29
CA ALA A 131 17.52 13.40 -0.15
C ALA A 131 17.06 13.39 -1.61
N ILE A 132 17.82 12.79 -2.53
CA ILE A 132 17.43 12.64 -3.94
C ILE A 132 16.07 11.93 -4.04
N CYS A 133 15.89 10.84 -3.30
CA CYS A 133 14.65 10.07 -3.33
C CYS A 133 13.48 10.83 -2.69
N PHE A 134 13.64 11.33 -1.47
CA PHE A 134 12.56 12.01 -0.76
C PHE A 134 12.15 13.32 -1.41
N TRP A 135 13.10 14.06 -2.00
CA TRP A 135 12.78 15.23 -2.82
C TRP A 135 11.91 14.86 -4.01
N HIS A 136 12.26 13.80 -4.74
CA HIS A 136 11.48 13.32 -5.88
C HIS A 136 10.06 12.90 -5.46
N LEU A 137 9.92 12.18 -4.34
CA LEU A 137 8.61 11.77 -3.81
C LEU A 137 7.77 12.95 -3.31
N ALA A 138 8.40 13.99 -2.76
CA ALA A 138 7.73 15.17 -2.21
C ALA A 138 7.26 16.16 -3.29
N THR A 139 8.05 16.33 -4.36
CA THR A 139 7.84 17.37 -5.38
C THR A 139 7.38 16.84 -6.73
N ASN A 140 7.54 15.54 -6.98
CA ASN A 140 7.36 14.91 -8.28
C ASN A 140 8.23 15.55 -9.40
N GLU A 141 9.39 16.12 -9.04
CA GLU A 141 10.35 16.71 -10.00
C GLU A 141 10.86 15.64 -10.98
N ASP A 142 10.97 16.00 -12.27
CA ASP A 142 11.42 15.07 -13.29
C ASP A 142 12.90 14.67 -13.10
N LEU A 143 13.24 13.45 -13.53
CA LEU A 143 14.58 12.88 -13.29
C LEU A 143 15.73 13.69 -13.90
N ARG A 144 15.50 14.49 -14.95
CA ARG A 144 16.56 15.31 -15.55
C ARG A 144 16.86 16.51 -14.64
N SER A 145 15.82 17.22 -14.21
CA SER A 145 15.94 18.38 -13.33
C SER A 145 16.45 17.98 -11.94
N LEU A 146 15.95 16.88 -11.39
CA LEU A 146 16.42 16.30 -10.14
C LEU A 146 17.91 15.96 -10.20
N ALA A 147 18.35 15.25 -11.24
CA ALA A 147 19.75 14.85 -11.40
C ALA A 147 20.67 16.07 -11.51
N TRP A 148 20.23 17.10 -12.25
CA TRP A 148 20.92 18.38 -12.31
C TRP A 148 21.03 19.05 -10.94
N ARG A 149 19.91 19.17 -10.20
CA ARG A 149 19.83 19.80 -8.88
C ARG A 149 20.82 19.18 -7.90
N PHE A 150 20.83 17.85 -7.79
CA PHE A 150 21.71 17.14 -6.87
C PHE A 150 23.12 16.89 -7.45
N GLY A 151 23.41 17.34 -8.67
CA GLY A 151 24.72 17.17 -9.29
C GLY A 151 25.11 15.72 -9.58
N VAL A 152 24.13 14.86 -9.90
CA VAL A 152 24.34 13.43 -10.20
C VAL A 152 23.93 13.08 -11.63
N GLY A 153 24.34 11.92 -12.13
CA GLY A 153 23.87 11.42 -13.43
C GLY A 153 22.39 11.02 -13.38
N LYS A 154 21.64 11.21 -14.48
CA LYS A 154 20.22 10.81 -14.56
C LYS A 154 19.99 9.33 -14.23
N SER A 155 20.85 8.45 -14.75
CA SER A 155 20.81 7.01 -14.43
C SER A 155 21.07 6.76 -12.94
N THR A 156 22.06 7.45 -12.36
CA THR A 156 22.38 7.36 -10.94
C THR A 156 21.23 7.83 -10.04
N ALA A 157 20.56 8.92 -10.38
CA ALA A 157 19.37 9.39 -9.65
C ALA A 157 18.24 8.35 -9.69
N CYS A 158 17.98 7.76 -10.87
CA CYS A 158 16.97 6.71 -11.03
C CYS A 158 17.30 5.46 -10.19
N GLU A 159 18.56 5.01 -10.20
CA GLU A 159 19.03 3.90 -9.37
C GLU A 159 18.87 4.21 -7.87
N ILE A 160 19.29 5.39 -7.43
CA ILE A 160 19.15 5.85 -6.05
C ILE A 160 17.69 5.84 -5.60
N ILE A 161 16.77 6.40 -6.39
CA ILE A 161 15.34 6.42 -6.05
C ILE A 161 14.82 5.00 -5.83
N ASN A 162 15.13 4.08 -6.75
CA ASN A 162 14.67 2.69 -6.62
C ASN A 162 15.26 1.99 -5.38
N GLU A 163 16.55 2.16 -5.11
CA GLU A 163 17.21 1.56 -3.95
C GLU A 163 16.67 2.11 -2.62
N VAL A 164 16.48 3.43 -2.53
CA VAL A 164 15.93 4.07 -1.32
C VAL A 164 14.47 3.64 -1.11
N CYS A 165 13.64 3.64 -2.16
CA CYS A 165 12.27 3.13 -2.09
C CYS A 165 12.22 1.67 -1.61
N GLN A 166 13.11 0.83 -2.12
CA GLN A 166 13.22 -0.56 -1.66
C GLN A 166 13.59 -0.64 -0.18
N ALA A 167 14.59 0.12 0.26
CA ALA A 167 14.97 0.18 1.68
C ALA A 167 13.82 0.65 2.58
N VAL A 168 13.05 1.66 2.15
CA VAL A 168 11.87 2.15 2.87
C VAL A 168 10.82 1.05 3.00
N VAL A 169 10.53 0.33 1.91
CA VAL A 169 9.53 -0.75 1.91
C VAL A 169 9.97 -1.96 2.73
N GLU A 170 11.24 -2.34 2.68
CA GLU A 170 11.72 -3.53 3.38
C GLU A 170 12.00 -3.28 4.87
N ILE A 171 12.48 -2.09 5.23
CA ILE A 171 12.94 -1.78 6.59
C ILE A 171 11.88 -1.00 7.36
N LEU A 172 11.37 0.10 6.79
CA LEU A 172 10.55 1.06 7.54
C LEU A 172 9.07 0.71 7.55
N LEU A 173 8.52 0.29 6.41
CA LEU A 173 7.10 -0.01 6.27
C LEU A 173 6.61 -1.04 7.30
N PRO A 174 7.32 -2.17 7.56
CA PRO A 174 6.91 -3.13 8.59
C PRO A 174 7.03 -2.58 10.01
N GLN A 175 7.79 -1.50 10.24
CA GLN A 175 7.93 -0.87 11.57
C GLN A 175 6.81 0.14 11.84
N VAL A 176 6.37 0.85 10.80
CA VAL A 176 5.43 1.98 10.90
C VAL A 176 3.98 1.55 10.67
N ILE A 177 3.71 0.79 9.60
CA ILE A 177 2.35 0.33 9.27
C ILE A 177 2.15 -1.02 9.92
N LYS A 178 1.48 -1.01 11.06
CA LYS A 178 1.15 -2.20 11.83
C LYS A 178 -0.29 -2.14 12.30
N TRP A 179 -0.91 -3.31 12.32
CA TRP A 179 -2.16 -3.48 13.04
C TRP A 179 -1.96 -3.13 14.51
N PRO A 180 -2.88 -2.37 15.14
CA PRO A 180 -2.75 -2.01 16.55
C PRO A 180 -2.72 -3.26 17.43
N SER A 181 -1.87 -3.24 18.47
CA SER A 181 -1.97 -4.21 19.58
C SER A 181 -3.26 -3.98 20.38
N ASP A 182 -3.67 -4.94 21.19
CA ASP A 182 -4.93 -4.86 21.95
C ASP A 182 -5.04 -3.57 22.79
N GLU A 183 -3.98 -3.17 23.48
CA GLU A 183 -3.96 -1.90 24.23
C GLU A 183 -4.12 -0.67 23.32
N LYS A 184 -3.44 -0.65 22.17
CA LYS A 184 -3.55 0.45 21.20
C LYS A 184 -4.90 0.45 20.49
N LEU A 185 -5.51 -0.72 20.30
CA LEU A 185 -6.82 -0.88 19.69
C LEU A 185 -7.89 -0.19 20.52
N LEU A 186 -7.84 -0.34 21.85
CA LEU A 186 -8.77 0.36 22.76
C LEU A 186 -8.65 1.88 22.62
N ASN A 187 -7.41 2.41 22.52
CA ASN A 187 -7.19 3.83 22.27
C ASN A 187 -7.73 4.27 20.92
N VAL A 188 -7.64 3.42 19.88
CA VAL A 188 -8.21 3.72 18.57
C VAL A 188 -9.75 3.77 18.63
N VAL A 189 -10.36 2.79 19.29
CA VAL A 189 -11.81 2.73 19.48
C VAL A 189 -12.34 3.94 20.25
N ASP A 190 -11.66 4.33 21.33
CA ASP A 190 -12.01 5.53 22.09
C ASP A 190 -11.81 6.80 21.27
N GLY A 191 -10.72 6.90 20.51
CA GLY A 191 -10.44 8.02 19.61
C GLY A 191 -11.52 8.22 18.54
N PHE A 192 -12.05 7.14 17.95
CA PHE A 192 -13.19 7.23 17.02
C PHE A 192 -14.48 7.67 17.72
N LEU A 193 -14.71 7.25 18.96
CA LEU A 193 -15.87 7.68 19.72
C LEU A 193 -15.79 9.17 20.08
N THR A 194 -14.66 9.62 20.61
CA THR A 194 -14.47 10.98 21.11
C THR A 194 -14.33 12.02 20.00
N THR A 195 -13.55 11.70 18.96
CA THR A 195 -13.25 12.65 17.86
C THR A 195 -14.29 12.61 16.75
N TRP A 196 -14.72 11.40 16.38
CA TRP A 196 -15.56 11.17 15.20
C TRP A 196 -17.01 10.83 15.56
N GLY A 197 -17.30 10.55 16.83
CA GLY A 197 -18.64 10.22 17.31
C GLY A 197 -19.14 8.86 16.85
N PHE A 198 -18.23 7.91 16.55
CA PHE A 198 -18.59 6.57 16.10
C PHE A 198 -18.02 5.50 17.05
N PRO A 199 -18.87 4.78 17.80
CA PRO A 199 -18.41 3.80 18.78
C PRO A 199 -17.89 2.52 18.12
N GLN A 200 -17.06 1.77 18.85
CA GLN A 200 -16.57 0.44 18.43
C GLN A 200 -15.86 0.41 17.06
N CYS A 201 -15.36 1.55 16.58
CA CYS A 201 -14.64 1.63 15.31
C CYS A 201 -13.13 1.53 15.53
N ALA A 202 -12.49 0.55 14.90
CA ALA A 202 -11.05 0.35 14.95
C ALA A 202 -10.28 0.98 13.77
N GLY A 203 -11.00 1.50 12.78
CA GLY A 203 -10.41 2.06 11.58
C GLY A 203 -11.43 2.26 10.48
N ALA A 204 -11.13 3.18 9.58
CA ALA A 204 -11.86 3.35 8.33
C ALA A 204 -11.08 2.71 7.18
N ILE A 205 -11.76 1.91 6.36
CA ILE A 205 -11.19 1.23 5.19
C ILE A 205 -11.68 1.88 3.90
N ASP A 206 -10.75 2.12 2.98
CA ASP A 206 -11.08 2.61 1.64
C ASP A 206 -10.04 2.20 0.60
N GLY A 207 -10.42 2.30 -0.67
CA GLY A 207 -9.55 2.09 -1.83
C GLY A 207 -9.25 3.40 -2.57
N THR A 208 -8.03 3.54 -3.08
CA THR A 208 -7.66 4.61 -4.02
C THR A 208 -6.90 4.06 -5.23
N HIS A 209 -6.94 4.81 -6.33
CA HIS A 209 -6.26 4.48 -7.57
C HIS A 209 -4.94 5.24 -7.68
N ILE A 210 -3.82 4.52 -7.68
CA ILE A 210 -2.51 5.07 -7.97
C ILE A 210 -2.33 5.09 -9.50
N PRO A 211 -2.20 6.27 -10.14
CA PRO A 211 -2.01 6.35 -11.58
C PRO A 211 -0.71 5.67 -12.01
N ILE A 212 -0.75 4.97 -13.14
CA ILE A 212 0.42 4.36 -13.76
C ILE A 212 0.46 4.66 -15.25
N VAL A 213 1.65 4.54 -15.85
CA VAL A 213 1.76 4.43 -17.30
C VAL A 213 1.15 3.10 -17.74
N ALA A 214 0.47 3.10 -18.89
CA ALA A 214 -0.13 1.90 -19.47
C ALA A 214 0.90 0.75 -19.54
N PRO A 215 0.64 -0.39 -18.89
CA PRO A 215 1.58 -1.49 -18.91
C PRO A 215 1.61 -2.15 -20.29
N SER A 216 2.76 -2.69 -20.68
CA SER A 216 2.93 -3.36 -21.97
C SER A 216 2.12 -4.66 -22.11
N GLU A 217 1.81 -5.31 -20.97
CA GLU A 217 1.04 -6.54 -20.90
C GLU A 217 -0.28 -6.27 -20.17
N SER A 218 -1.39 -6.86 -20.66
CA SER A 218 -2.71 -6.76 -20.03
C SER A 218 -3.17 -5.33 -19.71
N SER A 219 -2.76 -4.34 -20.52
CA SER A 219 -3.12 -2.92 -20.37
C SER A 219 -4.59 -2.66 -20.05
N PRO A 220 -5.57 -3.31 -20.72
CA PRO A 220 -6.99 -3.10 -20.43
C PRO A 220 -7.38 -3.39 -18.97
N ASP A 221 -6.71 -4.32 -18.29
CA ASP A 221 -7.03 -4.69 -16.91
C ASP A 221 -6.70 -3.55 -15.91
N TYR A 222 -5.79 -2.66 -16.28
CA TYR A 222 -5.40 -1.52 -15.46
C TYR A 222 -6.22 -0.26 -15.76
N TYR A 223 -6.97 -0.24 -16.86
CA TYR A 223 -7.81 0.89 -17.24
C TYR A 223 -9.08 0.93 -16.37
N ASN A 224 -9.15 1.94 -15.52
CA ASN A 224 -10.21 2.11 -14.52
C ASN A 224 -11.43 2.85 -15.09
N ARG A 225 -12.49 2.94 -14.28
CA ARG A 225 -13.75 3.61 -14.63
C ARG A 225 -13.63 5.13 -14.75
N LYS A 226 -12.56 5.72 -14.20
CA LYS A 226 -12.25 7.15 -14.26
C LYS A 226 -11.45 7.53 -15.51
N GLY A 227 -11.18 6.59 -16.42
CA GLY A 227 -10.56 6.86 -17.71
C GLY A 227 -9.03 6.90 -17.69
N PHE A 228 -8.37 6.30 -16.70
CA PHE A 228 -6.91 6.21 -16.66
C PHE A 228 -6.40 4.85 -16.18
N TYR A 229 -5.13 4.55 -16.46
CA TYR A 229 -4.47 3.32 -16.01
C TYR A 229 -4.03 3.46 -14.55
N SER A 230 -4.34 2.47 -13.72
CA SER A 230 -4.02 2.55 -12.29
C SER A 230 -3.81 1.18 -11.63
N ILE A 231 -3.18 1.23 -10.46
CA ILE A 231 -3.15 0.14 -9.48
C ILE A 231 -3.99 0.56 -8.27
N VAL A 232 -4.74 -0.37 -7.70
CA VAL A 232 -5.53 -0.14 -6.49
C VAL A 232 -4.66 -0.31 -5.24
N LEU A 233 -4.73 0.68 -4.36
CA LEU A 233 -4.28 0.66 -2.97
C LEU A 233 -5.52 0.63 -2.07
N GLN A 234 -5.68 -0.41 -1.28
CA GLN A 234 -6.61 -0.45 -0.14
C GLN A 234 -5.85 -0.09 1.13
N ALA A 235 -6.45 0.70 2.01
CA ALA A 235 -5.84 1.09 3.27
C ALA A 235 -6.86 1.08 4.41
N VAL A 236 -6.38 0.77 5.61
CA VAL A 236 -7.10 0.99 6.88
C VAL A 236 -6.40 2.11 7.64
N VAL A 237 -7.17 3.12 8.04
CA VAL A 237 -6.67 4.33 8.69
C VAL A 237 -7.34 4.52 10.04
N ASP A 238 -6.56 4.87 11.05
CA ASP A 238 -7.06 5.12 12.41
C ASP A 238 -7.64 6.54 12.58
N HIS A 239 -8.14 6.83 13.78
CA HIS A 239 -8.74 8.13 14.12
C HIS A 239 -7.77 9.32 14.04
N GLN A 240 -6.45 9.07 13.95
CA GLN A 240 -5.39 10.09 13.86
C GLN A 240 -4.79 10.16 12.45
N TYR A 241 -5.51 9.68 11.43
CA TYR A 241 -5.06 9.66 10.03
C TYR A 241 -3.82 8.77 9.78
N ARG A 242 -3.53 7.82 10.68
CA ARG A 242 -2.38 6.91 10.50
C ARG A 242 -2.80 5.62 9.82
N PHE A 243 -2.02 5.22 8.83
CA PHE A 243 -2.16 3.91 8.18
C PHE A 243 -1.82 2.77 9.15
N THR A 244 -2.77 1.86 9.34
CA THR A 244 -2.61 0.67 10.19
C THR A 244 -2.51 -0.62 9.37
N ASP A 245 -3.07 -0.62 8.16
CA ASP A 245 -2.89 -1.68 7.17
C ASP A 245 -2.92 -1.08 5.77
N ILE A 246 -2.14 -1.66 4.86
CA ILE A 246 -2.19 -1.34 3.43
C ILE A 246 -2.12 -2.62 2.60
N TYR A 247 -2.86 -2.62 1.51
CA TYR A 247 -2.88 -3.71 0.55
C TYR A 247 -2.87 -3.16 -0.89
N ILE A 248 -1.72 -3.34 -1.53
CA ILE A 248 -1.41 -2.87 -2.89
C ILE A 248 -1.24 -4.10 -3.78
N LYS A 249 -1.58 -4.02 -5.08
CA LYS A 249 -1.12 -4.86 -6.23
C LYS A 249 -2.20 -5.08 -7.29
N TRP A 250 -3.43 -4.62 -7.06
CA TRP A 250 -4.54 -4.99 -7.93
C TRP A 250 -4.69 -4.05 -9.14
N PRO A 251 -4.98 -4.55 -10.34
CA PRO A 251 -5.27 -3.70 -11.50
C PRO A 251 -6.47 -2.79 -11.27
N GLY A 252 -6.44 -1.57 -11.81
CA GLY A 252 -7.44 -0.54 -11.62
C GLY A 252 -8.87 -0.86 -12.07
N ARG A 253 -9.09 -1.91 -12.85
CA ARG A 253 -10.44 -2.38 -13.20
C ARG A 253 -11.09 -3.24 -12.11
N VAL A 254 -10.31 -3.74 -11.16
CA VAL A 254 -10.78 -4.66 -10.13
C VAL A 254 -11.63 -3.93 -9.10
N HIS A 255 -12.78 -4.52 -8.76
CA HIS A 255 -13.71 -4.00 -7.76
C HIS A 255 -13.18 -4.10 -6.33
N ASP A 256 -13.53 -3.13 -5.49
CA ASP A 256 -13.07 -3.04 -4.09
C ASP A 256 -13.43 -4.28 -3.26
N ALA A 257 -14.62 -4.86 -3.44
CA ALA A 257 -15.00 -6.11 -2.78
C ALA A 257 -14.07 -7.28 -3.13
N ARG A 258 -13.54 -7.32 -4.37
CA ARG A 258 -12.57 -8.33 -4.79
C ARG A 258 -11.19 -8.04 -4.21
N VAL A 259 -10.79 -6.78 -4.13
CA VAL A 259 -9.55 -6.38 -3.44
C VAL A 259 -9.62 -6.77 -1.97
N LEU A 260 -10.73 -6.47 -1.29
CA LEU A 260 -10.97 -6.83 0.12
C LEU A 260 -10.88 -8.34 0.35
N SER A 261 -11.62 -9.15 -0.40
CA SER A 261 -11.64 -10.62 -0.20
C SER A 261 -10.27 -11.30 -0.37
N ASN A 262 -9.29 -10.59 -0.93
CA ASN A 262 -7.91 -11.07 -1.10
C ASN A 262 -6.91 -10.35 -0.18
N SER A 263 -7.34 -9.41 0.67
CA SER A 263 -6.47 -8.65 1.55
C SER A 263 -6.15 -9.41 2.84
N GLY A 264 -5.04 -9.02 3.49
CA GLY A 264 -4.63 -9.63 4.75
C GLY A 264 -5.64 -9.38 5.88
N VAL A 265 -6.26 -8.21 5.90
CA VAL A 265 -7.33 -7.85 6.86
C VAL A 265 -8.50 -8.81 6.76
N PHE A 266 -8.98 -9.09 5.54
CA PHE A 266 -10.08 -10.05 5.34
C PHE A 266 -9.70 -11.45 5.82
N GLY A 267 -8.50 -11.94 5.47
CA GLY A 267 -8.03 -13.25 5.92
C GLY A 267 -7.94 -13.38 7.45
N LYS A 268 -7.48 -12.33 8.15
CA LYS A 268 -7.47 -12.31 9.62
C LYS A 268 -8.87 -12.28 10.21
N ALA A 269 -9.79 -11.55 9.59
CA ALA A 269 -11.15 -11.40 10.07
C ALA A 269 -11.94 -12.71 9.97
N GLU A 270 -11.85 -13.40 8.82
CA GLU A 270 -12.48 -14.71 8.63
C GLU A 270 -11.90 -15.79 9.55
N ALA A 271 -10.65 -15.60 10.01
CA ALA A 271 -10.02 -16.48 11.00
C ALA A 271 -10.37 -16.11 12.46
N GLY A 272 -11.14 -15.04 12.70
CA GLY A 272 -11.43 -14.54 14.06
C GLY A 272 -10.22 -13.91 14.77
N LEU A 273 -9.21 -13.47 14.01
CA LEU A 273 -7.95 -12.93 14.53
C LEU A 273 -7.79 -11.42 14.28
N LEU A 274 -8.78 -10.76 13.67
CA LEU A 274 -8.69 -9.32 13.36
C LEU A 274 -8.86 -8.46 14.61
N PHE A 275 -9.80 -8.82 15.47
CA PHE A 275 -10.11 -8.13 16.72
C PHE A 275 -10.23 -9.16 17.85
N PRO A 276 -9.88 -8.78 19.10
CA PRO A 276 -10.24 -9.57 20.26
C PRO A 276 -11.77 -9.63 20.40
N ASP A 277 -12.26 -10.60 21.17
CA ASP A 277 -13.69 -10.73 21.50
C ASP A 277 -14.11 -9.64 22.49
N LEU A 278 -14.18 -8.41 21.99
CA LEU A 278 -14.55 -7.22 22.72
C LEU A 278 -15.87 -6.68 22.15
N THR A 279 -16.85 -6.54 23.04
CA THR A 279 -18.14 -5.95 22.70
C THR A 279 -18.49 -4.85 23.71
N LYS A 280 -19.30 -3.89 23.27
CA LYS A 280 -19.90 -2.87 24.12
C LYS A 280 -21.41 -2.90 23.96
N GLN A 281 -22.13 -2.93 25.08
CA GLN A 281 -23.57 -2.79 25.06
C GLN A 281 -23.95 -1.36 24.65
N ILE A 282 -24.67 -1.23 23.54
CA ILE A 282 -25.18 0.04 23.03
C ILE A 282 -26.68 -0.16 22.80
N CYS A 283 -27.49 0.55 23.58
CA CYS A 283 -28.91 0.25 23.73
C CYS A 283 -29.11 -1.20 24.19
N GLU A 284 -29.83 -2.01 23.42
CA GLU A 284 -30.14 -3.42 23.73
C GLU A 284 -29.25 -4.41 22.94
N CYS A 285 -28.24 -3.90 22.23
CA CYS A 285 -27.38 -4.72 21.36
C CYS A 285 -25.93 -4.73 21.88
N ASN A 286 -25.31 -5.92 21.88
CA ASN A 286 -23.87 -6.05 22.03
C ASN A 286 -23.21 -5.76 20.70
N VAL A 287 -22.45 -4.67 20.64
CA VAL A 287 -21.79 -4.19 19.42
C VAL A 287 -20.31 -4.58 19.47
N PRO A 288 -19.81 -5.39 18.54
CA PRO A 288 -18.39 -5.75 18.47
C PRO A 288 -17.55 -4.63 17.88
N VAL A 289 -16.24 -4.73 18.07
CA VAL A 289 -15.27 -3.88 17.35
C VAL A 289 -15.35 -4.16 15.84
N MET A 290 -15.37 -3.09 15.04
CA MET A 290 -15.55 -3.16 13.59
C MET A 290 -14.71 -2.10 12.85
N LEU A 291 -14.54 -2.30 11.55
CA LEU A 291 -14.13 -1.28 10.61
C LEU A 291 -15.34 -0.59 9.99
N VAL A 292 -15.16 0.65 9.54
CA VAL A 292 -16.15 1.36 8.72
C VAL A 292 -15.66 1.47 7.27
N GLY A 293 -16.50 1.10 6.32
CA GLY A 293 -16.15 1.07 4.90
C GLY A 293 -17.12 1.83 4.02
N ASP A 294 -16.68 2.06 2.79
CA ASP A 294 -17.49 2.60 1.73
C ASP A 294 -18.72 1.73 1.39
N PRO A 295 -19.68 2.25 0.61
CA PRO A 295 -20.87 1.50 0.23
C PRO A 295 -20.60 0.32 -0.72
N ALA A 296 -19.48 0.35 -1.44
CA ALA A 296 -19.08 -0.68 -2.40
C ALA A 296 -18.55 -1.94 -1.70
N TYR A 297 -18.09 -1.83 -0.46
CA TYR A 297 -17.76 -2.97 0.39
C TYR A 297 -19.01 -3.78 0.81
N PRO A 298 -18.87 -5.09 1.07
CA PRO A 298 -19.92 -5.89 1.68
C PRO A 298 -20.16 -5.48 3.14
N LEU A 299 -21.37 -5.75 3.65
CA LEU A 299 -21.64 -5.69 5.09
C LEU A 299 -21.18 -7.01 5.72
N LEU A 300 -20.30 -6.96 6.71
CA LEU A 300 -19.75 -8.13 7.40
C LEU A 300 -19.76 -7.91 8.93
N PRO A 301 -19.64 -8.96 9.77
CA PRO A 301 -19.64 -8.81 11.23
C PRO A 301 -18.59 -7.83 11.78
N TRP A 302 -17.49 -7.66 11.04
CA TRP A 302 -16.35 -6.81 11.37
C TRP A 302 -16.21 -5.60 10.42
N LEU A 303 -17.12 -5.43 9.45
CA LEU A 303 -17.09 -4.32 8.48
C LEU A 303 -18.48 -3.73 8.28
N MET A 304 -18.64 -2.51 8.78
CA MET A 304 -19.87 -1.75 8.74
C MET A 304 -19.89 -0.79 7.55
N LYS A 305 -21.05 -0.63 6.92
CA LYS A 305 -21.28 0.35 5.84
C LYS A 305 -22.58 1.10 6.04
N ARG A 306 -22.71 2.24 5.36
CA ARG A 306 -23.92 3.06 5.43
C ARG A 306 -25.15 2.34 4.85
N HIS A 307 -26.34 2.72 5.34
CA HIS A 307 -27.59 2.32 4.71
C HIS A 307 -27.67 2.87 3.26
N PRO A 308 -28.20 2.08 2.31
CA PRO A 308 -28.46 2.56 0.95
C PRO A 308 -29.38 3.79 0.97
N ASN A 309 -29.07 4.80 0.15
CA ASN A 309 -29.90 6.00 0.06
C ASN A 309 -30.91 5.83 -1.08
N ASP A 310 -31.98 5.09 -0.83
CA ASP A 310 -33.08 4.79 -1.75
C ASP A 310 -34.22 5.82 -1.70
N GLY A 311 -34.04 6.91 -0.95
CA GLY A 311 -35.03 7.96 -0.74
C GLY A 311 -35.88 7.80 0.54
N ASN A 312 -35.84 6.63 1.20
CA ASN A 312 -36.72 6.30 2.33
C ASN A 312 -35.98 6.13 3.67
N LEU A 313 -34.83 6.80 3.85
CA LEU A 313 -34.07 6.73 5.09
C LEU A 313 -34.83 7.36 6.27
N SER A 314 -35.05 6.57 7.33
CA SER A 314 -35.56 7.07 8.61
C SER A 314 -34.60 8.11 9.23
N PRO A 315 -35.09 8.97 10.14
CA PRO A 315 -34.23 9.93 10.85
C PRO A 315 -33.04 9.26 11.56
N ALA A 316 -33.25 8.07 12.14
CA ALA A 316 -32.20 7.28 12.79
C ALA A 316 -31.13 6.81 11.79
N GLN A 317 -31.53 6.29 10.62
CA GLN A 317 -30.61 5.86 9.57
C GLN A 317 -29.85 7.04 8.96
N LYS A 318 -30.49 8.22 8.81
CA LYS A 318 -29.81 9.45 8.37
C LYS A 318 -28.73 9.86 9.37
N LYS A 319 -29.04 9.84 10.68
CA LYS A 319 -28.08 10.13 11.75
C LYS A 319 -26.93 9.11 11.77
N PHE A 320 -27.22 7.83 11.60
CA PHE A 320 -26.21 6.77 11.48
C PHE A 320 -25.29 7.00 10.27
N ASN A 321 -25.86 7.20 9.08
CA ASN A 321 -25.10 7.45 7.86
C ASN A 321 -24.21 8.69 7.99
N TYR A 322 -24.71 9.77 8.61
CA TYR A 322 -23.92 10.96 8.89
C TYR A 322 -22.71 10.65 9.78
N ARG A 323 -22.89 9.91 10.88
CA ARG A 323 -21.80 9.54 11.79
C ARG A 323 -20.79 8.61 11.13
N LEU A 324 -21.25 7.63 10.36
CA LEU A 324 -20.38 6.71 9.62
C LEU A 324 -19.56 7.46 8.56
N SER A 325 -20.18 8.34 7.78
CA SER A 325 -19.48 9.16 6.79
C SER A 325 -18.44 10.08 7.45
N ARG A 326 -18.74 10.64 8.63
CA ARG A 326 -17.75 11.42 9.39
C ARG A 326 -16.57 10.57 9.84
N ALA A 327 -16.80 9.37 10.37
CA ALA A 327 -15.71 8.47 10.74
C ALA A 327 -14.85 8.07 9.52
N ARG A 328 -15.47 7.88 8.35
CA ARG A 328 -14.74 7.59 7.10
C ARG A 328 -13.91 8.75 6.57
N GLN A 329 -14.16 9.98 7.00
CA GLN A 329 -13.39 11.13 6.53
C GLN A 329 -11.89 10.99 6.83
N VAL A 330 -11.50 10.23 7.86
CA VAL A 330 -10.07 9.96 8.16
C VAL A 330 -9.35 9.25 7.03
N VAL A 331 -9.98 8.24 6.42
CA VAL A 331 -9.36 7.49 5.32
C VAL A 331 -9.45 8.24 4.01
N GLU A 332 -10.56 8.97 3.78
CA GLU A 332 -10.71 9.82 2.59
C GLU A 332 -9.66 10.95 2.56
N CYS A 333 -9.40 11.60 3.70
CA CYS A 333 -8.35 12.62 3.81
C CYS A 333 -6.94 12.03 3.76
N ALA A 334 -6.69 10.87 4.39
CA ALA A 334 -5.36 10.24 4.35
C ALA A 334 -4.98 9.73 2.96
N LEU A 335 -5.96 9.32 2.15
CA LEU A 335 -5.76 8.88 0.76
C LEU A 335 -5.87 10.01 -0.26
N ALA A 336 -6.21 11.23 0.16
CA ALA A 336 -6.19 12.40 -0.71
C ALA A 336 -4.73 12.78 -0.99
N VAL A 337 -4.27 12.47 -2.20
CA VAL A 337 -2.94 12.79 -2.73
C VAL A 337 -3.07 13.83 -3.82
#